data_AF-A0A2H0MN44-F1
#
_entry.id   AF-A0A2H0MN44-F1
#
_cell.length_a   1.000
_cell.length_b   1.000
_cell.length_c   1.000
_cell.angle_alpha   90.00
_cell.angle_beta   90.00
_cell.angle_gamma   90.00
#
_symmetry.space_group_name_H-M   'P 1'
#
loop_
_entity.id
_entity.type
_entity.pdbx_description
1 polymer ?
#
loop_
_entity_poly.entity_id
_entity_poly.type
_entity_poly.pdbx_seq_one_letter_code
_entity_poly.pdbx_strand_id
1 'polypeptide(L)'
;MTREVRFGDFTREIQINQQFVSYNHLTPKTRFDGDGREVPYHPPRLTLRGIDVYRLLTPYVSVRLISQIKAVVPLALYLIFFQILILRQTVLQHNVILFGILAVIVGLMVFMEGLKLGLMPFGEIIGHRLPQKSKLPLVLFISLLLGVGVTFAEPAIGALQAVGSIVDPRRAPYLYILLNAWSDMLVLVVGLGVGLAAVVGTLRFLNGWSLKPLVYATLLPTLALTVYCMADAELSKVLGLAWDCGAVTTGPVTVPLVLSLGIGIAAAAGRGSSSLSGFGIVTLASLFPIIGVMALAIYVSATVPVESILLAAESASHTQAAIAWYERTPWQEIIGGMRAIVPLVLFLFLVLRFILRERMRESGIVLYGLTLSVAGMILFNVGLSFGLAKLGNQSGGFIPAAFTELDSVKESPLYHYSIGIALALVFAWVLGFGATLAEPALNALGQTVENLTNGTFRKKMLMYSVSAGVGFGITAGILKIIFDLPLGWLLIPTYLIAVGLTALSSEEFVNVAWDSAGVTTGPVTVPLVLAMGLGFGDAVKAIEGFGILSMASIGPILSVLLTGLWIQGPEGLRKRFFPRLPAAAVAEVIP
;
A
#
# COMPACT_ATOMS: atom_id res chain seq x y z
N MET A 1 -17.18 -28.18 50.45
CA MET A 1 -17.94 -28.63 49.26
C MET A 1 -17.07 -29.60 48.49
N THR A 2 -17.32 -30.89 48.64
CA THR A 2 -16.77 -31.95 47.80
C THR A 2 -17.36 -31.77 46.39
N ARG A 3 -16.51 -31.44 45.41
CA ARG A 3 -16.93 -31.33 44.01
C ARG A 3 -17.05 -32.74 43.46
N GLU A 4 -18.27 -33.19 43.21
CA GLU A 4 -18.52 -34.43 42.49
C GLU A 4 -18.17 -34.21 41.01
N VAL A 5 -17.11 -34.86 40.55
CA VAL A 5 -16.69 -34.84 39.14
C VAL A 5 -17.33 -36.04 38.46
N ARG A 6 -17.95 -35.83 37.29
CA ARG A 6 -18.50 -36.95 36.51
C ARG A 6 -17.36 -37.88 36.12
N PHE A 7 -17.56 -39.18 36.34
CA PHE A 7 -16.55 -40.21 36.04
C PHE A 7 -16.03 -40.14 34.60
N GLY A 8 -16.87 -39.71 33.64
CA GLY A 8 -16.48 -39.49 32.25
C GLY A 8 -15.50 -38.33 32.03
N ASP A 9 -15.61 -37.26 32.80
CA ASP A 9 -14.67 -36.13 32.73
C ASP A 9 -13.32 -36.53 33.36
N PHE A 10 -13.37 -37.29 34.45
CA PHE A 10 -12.18 -37.86 35.08
C PHE A 10 -11.44 -38.83 34.14
N THR A 11 -12.14 -39.73 33.44
CA THR A 11 -11.50 -40.63 32.48
C THR A 11 -10.97 -39.91 31.24
N ARG A 12 -11.64 -38.85 30.77
CA ARG A 12 -11.16 -37.99 29.69
C ARG A 12 -9.85 -37.27 30.05
N GLU A 13 -9.76 -36.72 31.26
CA GLU A 13 -8.55 -36.05 31.75
C GLU A 13 -7.38 -37.03 31.93
N ILE A 14 -7.66 -38.29 32.29
CA ILE A 14 -6.64 -39.34 32.48
C ILE A 14 -6.24 -40.01 31.16
N GLN A 15 -7.12 -40.01 30.15
CA GLN A 15 -6.85 -40.56 28.81
C GLN A 15 -6.06 -39.62 27.89
N ILE A 16 -5.59 -38.48 28.40
CA ILE A 16 -4.59 -37.69 27.67
C ILE A 16 -3.36 -38.58 27.54
N ASN A 17 -3.05 -39.02 26.31
CA ASN A 17 -1.85 -39.76 25.97
C ASN A 17 -0.61 -38.92 26.35
N GLN A 18 -0.15 -39.05 27.58
CA GLN A 18 1.03 -38.36 28.07
C GLN A 18 2.25 -39.19 27.66
N GLN A 19 3.06 -38.66 26.74
CA GLN A 19 4.40 -39.18 26.52
C GLN A 19 5.31 -38.69 27.65
N PHE A 20 5.49 -39.53 28.67
CA PHE A 20 6.47 -39.28 29.72
C PHE A 20 7.88 -39.43 29.14
N VAL A 21 8.56 -38.31 28.91
CA VAL A 21 9.99 -38.32 28.60
C VAL A 21 10.74 -38.24 29.92
N SER A 22 11.47 -39.29 30.27
CA SER A 22 12.28 -39.30 31.50
C SER A 22 13.31 -38.17 31.46
N TYR A 23 13.43 -37.44 32.58
CA TYR A 23 14.34 -36.30 32.72
C TYR A 23 15.79 -36.65 32.33
N ASN A 24 16.22 -37.89 32.61
CA ASN A 24 17.54 -38.39 32.24
C ASN A 24 17.79 -38.51 30.72
N HIS A 25 16.75 -38.48 29.89
CA HIS A 25 16.86 -38.40 28.43
C HIS A 25 16.96 -36.96 27.92
N LEU A 26 16.53 -35.98 28.73
CA LEU A 26 16.55 -34.55 28.41
C LEU A 26 17.81 -33.86 28.96
N THR A 27 18.36 -34.35 30.07
CA THR A 27 19.62 -33.86 30.64
C THR A 27 20.77 -34.84 30.44
N PRO A 28 21.89 -34.38 29.87
CA PRO A 28 23.10 -35.19 29.72
C PRO A 28 23.71 -35.50 31.11
N LYS A 29 24.27 -36.71 31.26
CA LYS A 29 24.93 -37.12 32.50
C LYS A 29 26.16 -36.24 32.76
N THR A 30 26.26 -35.67 33.95
CA THR A 30 27.42 -34.89 34.42
C THR A 30 28.68 -35.75 34.36
N ARG A 31 29.70 -35.32 33.63
CA ARG A 31 31.01 -35.98 33.57
C ARG A 31 31.99 -35.19 34.42
N PHE A 32 32.79 -35.88 35.22
CA PHE A 32 33.85 -35.29 36.02
C PHE A 32 35.20 -35.59 35.38
N ASP A 33 36.10 -34.62 35.37
CA ASP A 33 37.50 -34.78 34.95
C ASP A 33 38.31 -35.55 36.01
N GLY A 34 39.56 -35.93 35.70
CA GLY A 34 40.46 -36.65 36.61
C GLY A 34 40.73 -35.95 37.95
N ASP A 35 40.52 -34.63 38.01
CA ASP A 35 40.63 -33.78 39.21
C ASP A 35 39.29 -33.56 39.95
N GLY A 36 38.23 -34.31 39.60
CA GLY A 36 36.93 -34.23 40.26
C GLY A 36 36.09 -32.99 39.93
N ARG A 37 36.44 -32.24 38.87
CA ARG A 37 35.71 -31.05 38.40
C ARG A 37 34.70 -31.42 37.31
N GLU A 38 33.53 -30.78 37.29
CA GLU A 38 32.50 -30.99 36.27
C GLU A 38 32.96 -30.48 34.89
N VAL A 39 32.86 -31.33 33.86
CA VAL A 39 33.13 -30.96 32.47
C VAL A 39 31.90 -30.26 31.88
N PRO A 40 32.01 -29.01 31.36
CA PRO A 40 30.88 -28.31 30.78
C PRO A 40 30.31 -29.05 29.56
N TYR A 41 29.05 -29.46 29.64
CA TYR A 41 28.36 -30.09 28.51
C TYR A 41 28.13 -29.08 27.39
N HIS A 42 28.72 -29.36 26.22
CA HIS A 42 28.43 -28.62 24.99
C HIS A 42 27.45 -29.45 24.15
N PRO A 43 26.22 -28.97 23.89
CA PRO A 43 25.29 -29.71 23.05
C PRO A 43 25.90 -29.89 21.65
N PRO A 44 25.80 -31.09 21.04
CA PRO A 44 26.24 -31.30 19.67
C PRO A 44 25.47 -30.35 18.74
N ARG A 45 26.15 -29.76 17.75
CA ARG A 45 25.50 -28.91 16.75
C ARG A 45 24.42 -29.73 16.04
N LEU A 46 23.20 -29.20 15.97
CA LEU A 46 22.07 -29.83 15.31
C LEU A 46 22.43 -30.14 13.84
N THR A 47 22.65 -31.41 13.53
CA THR A 47 22.84 -31.86 12.15
C THR A 47 21.47 -32.09 11.53
N LEU A 48 20.89 -31.03 10.96
CA LEU A 48 19.64 -31.13 10.21
C LEU A 48 19.90 -31.87 8.90
N ARG A 49 19.13 -32.93 8.63
CA ARG A 49 19.14 -33.55 7.28
C ARG A 49 18.41 -32.62 6.32
N GLY A 50 18.70 -32.72 5.01
CA GLY A 50 18.02 -31.91 4.00
C GLY A 50 16.48 -32.04 4.04
N ILE A 51 15.97 -33.21 4.43
CA ILE A 51 14.54 -33.46 4.67
C ILE A 51 14.00 -32.69 5.88
N ASP A 52 14.78 -32.55 6.95
CA ASP A 52 14.37 -31.81 8.15
C ASP A 52 14.30 -30.32 7.84
N VAL A 53 15.29 -29.81 7.08
CA VAL A 53 15.30 -28.42 6.56
C VAL A 53 14.09 -28.17 5.67
N TYR A 54 13.80 -29.08 4.73
CA TYR A 54 12.61 -28.99 3.87
C TYR A 54 11.32 -28.98 4.70
N ARG A 55 11.16 -29.87 5.68
CA ARG A 55 9.97 -29.95 6.53
C ARG A 55 9.78 -28.70 7.39
N LEU A 56 10.86 -28.06 7.82
CA LEU A 56 10.81 -26.80 8.59
C LEU A 56 10.50 -25.59 7.70
N LEU A 57 11.13 -25.47 6.53
CA LEU A 57 10.97 -24.30 5.65
C LEU A 57 9.71 -24.34 4.79
N THR A 58 9.24 -25.51 4.38
CA THR A 58 8.05 -25.66 3.53
C THR A 58 6.82 -24.95 4.11
N PRO A 59 6.38 -25.18 5.36
CA PRO A 59 5.21 -24.49 5.90
C PRO A 59 5.42 -22.99 6.00
N TYR A 60 6.65 -22.53 6.25
CA TYR A 60 6.98 -21.11 6.34
C TYR A 60 6.91 -20.40 4.98
N VAL A 61 7.56 -20.98 3.97
CA VAL A 61 7.65 -20.40 2.61
C VAL A 61 6.33 -20.57 1.86
N SER A 62 5.68 -21.73 1.96
CA SER A 62 4.46 -22.04 1.20
C SER A 62 3.31 -21.10 1.53
N VAL A 63 3.08 -20.79 2.80
CA VAL A 63 1.98 -19.87 3.21
C VAL A 63 2.18 -18.49 2.60
N ARG A 64 3.42 -17.99 2.60
CA ARG A 64 3.77 -16.68 2.04
C ARG A 64 3.70 -16.70 0.52
N LEU A 65 4.25 -17.71 -0.13
CA LEU A 65 4.18 -17.85 -1.58
C LEU A 65 2.73 -17.97 -2.08
N ILE A 66 1.90 -18.78 -1.42
CA ILE A 66 0.49 -18.93 -1.76
C ILE A 66 -0.26 -17.61 -1.58
N SER A 67 0.08 -16.81 -0.56
CA SER A 67 -0.51 -15.48 -0.40
C SER A 67 -0.19 -14.56 -1.58
N GLN A 68 1.05 -14.59 -2.08
CA GLN A 68 1.45 -13.79 -3.25
C GLN A 68 0.86 -14.31 -4.56
N ILE A 69 0.78 -15.64 -4.73
CA ILE A 69 0.11 -16.25 -5.88
C ILE A 69 -1.37 -15.84 -5.92
N LYS A 70 -2.08 -15.92 -4.78
CA LYS A 70 -3.48 -15.50 -4.68
C LYS A 70 -3.68 -14.01 -4.93
N ALA A 71 -2.66 -13.19 -4.69
CA ALA A 71 -2.72 -11.76 -4.96
C ALA A 71 -2.49 -11.45 -6.45
N VAL A 72 -1.41 -11.97 -7.04
CA VAL A 72 -0.95 -11.54 -8.37
C VAL A 72 -1.53 -12.36 -9.51
N VAL A 73 -1.64 -13.69 -9.35
CA VAL A 73 -2.02 -14.59 -10.46
C VAL A 73 -3.46 -14.38 -10.93
N PRO A 74 -4.48 -14.23 -10.06
CA PRO A 74 -5.84 -13.98 -10.53
C PRO A 74 -5.96 -12.69 -11.35
N LEU A 75 -5.24 -11.64 -10.96
CA LEU A 75 -5.21 -10.37 -11.67
C LEU A 75 -4.52 -10.50 -13.03
N ALA A 76 -3.36 -11.16 -13.08
CA ALA A 76 -2.66 -11.42 -14.34
C ALA A 76 -3.50 -12.30 -15.29
N LEU A 77 -4.11 -13.38 -14.78
CA LEU A 77 -4.99 -14.24 -15.56
C LEU A 77 -6.21 -13.49 -16.07
N TYR A 78 -6.81 -12.62 -15.26
CA TYR A 78 -7.92 -11.78 -15.66
C TYR A 78 -7.53 -10.85 -16.82
N LEU A 79 -6.38 -10.17 -16.74
CA LEU A 79 -5.87 -9.31 -17.81
C LEU A 79 -5.61 -10.10 -19.10
N ILE A 80 -4.92 -11.23 -19.00
CA ILE A 80 -4.61 -12.09 -20.15
C ILE A 80 -5.90 -12.64 -20.78
N PHE A 81 -6.84 -13.10 -19.95
CA PHE A 81 -8.14 -13.60 -20.40
C PHE A 81 -8.92 -12.52 -21.14
N PHE A 82 -8.99 -11.32 -20.57
CA PHE A 82 -9.69 -10.19 -21.18
C PHE A 82 -9.05 -9.79 -22.52
N GLN A 83 -7.72 -9.72 -22.58
CA GLN A 83 -7.01 -9.38 -23.81
C GLN A 83 -7.23 -10.40 -24.93
N ILE A 84 -7.17 -11.70 -24.62
CA ILE A 84 -7.31 -12.77 -25.61
C ILE A 84 -8.77 -12.98 -26.03
N LEU A 85 -9.69 -13.11 -25.07
CA LEU A 85 -11.07 -13.52 -25.37
C LEU A 85 -11.96 -12.35 -25.77
N ILE A 86 -11.80 -11.21 -25.09
CA ILE A 86 -12.67 -10.05 -25.28
C ILE A 86 -12.09 -9.09 -26.31
N LEU A 87 -10.81 -8.74 -26.21
CA LEU A 87 -10.18 -7.82 -27.17
C LEU A 87 -9.65 -8.52 -28.43
N ARG A 88 -9.67 -9.86 -28.47
CA ARG A 88 -9.15 -10.68 -29.58
C ARG A 88 -7.70 -10.35 -29.95
N GLN A 89 -6.93 -9.86 -28.98
CA GLN A 89 -5.51 -9.52 -29.13
C GLN A 89 -4.62 -10.55 -28.44
N THR A 90 -3.47 -10.84 -29.04
CA THR A 90 -2.45 -11.64 -28.38
C THR A 90 -1.59 -10.78 -27.47
N VAL A 91 -1.19 -11.31 -26.32
CA VAL A 91 -0.29 -10.62 -25.38
C VAL A 91 1.10 -10.50 -26.02
N LEU A 92 1.64 -9.31 -26.23
CA LEU A 92 2.98 -9.19 -26.81
C LEU A 92 4.04 -9.58 -25.77
N GLN A 93 5.05 -10.34 -26.19
CA GLN A 93 6.15 -10.80 -25.32
C GLN A 93 5.69 -11.67 -24.13
N HIS A 94 4.81 -12.65 -24.37
CA HIS A 94 4.27 -13.54 -23.31
C HIS A 94 5.34 -14.11 -22.39
N ASN A 95 6.49 -14.52 -22.94
CA ASN A 95 7.60 -15.09 -22.15
C ASN A 95 8.17 -14.07 -21.16
N VAL A 96 8.38 -12.83 -21.60
CA VAL A 96 8.92 -11.75 -20.76
C VAL A 96 7.93 -11.41 -19.65
N ILE A 97 6.64 -11.34 -19.98
CA ILE A 97 5.58 -11.05 -19.01
C ILE A 97 5.45 -12.19 -17.99
N LEU A 98 5.52 -13.45 -18.41
CA LEU A 98 5.47 -14.61 -17.52
C LEU A 98 6.63 -14.60 -16.51
N PHE A 99 7.87 -14.44 -16.98
CA PHE A 99 9.03 -14.35 -16.09
C PHE A 99 8.98 -13.09 -15.22
N GLY A 100 8.45 -11.98 -15.73
CA GLY A 100 8.20 -10.76 -14.96
C GLY A 100 7.20 -10.99 -13.82
N ILE A 101 6.06 -11.64 -14.07
CA ILE A 101 5.07 -11.97 -13.04
C ILE A 101 5.67 -12.92 -11.99
N LEU A 102 6.44 -13.92 -12.38
CA LEU A 102 7.13 -14.81 -11.45
C LEU A 102 8.13 -14.03 -10.57
N ALA A 103 8.89 -13.11 -11.17
CA ALA A 103 9.80 -12.23 -10.45
C ALA A 103 9.05 -11.29 -9.48
N VAL A 104 7.88 -10.75 -9.84
CA VAL A 104 7.03 -9.98 -8.92
C VAL A 104 6.60 -10.82 -7.72
N ILE A 105 6.11 -12.05 -7.95
CA ILE A 105 5.62 -12.93 -6.87
C ILE A 105 6.74 -13.26 -5.88
N VAL A 106 7.91 -13.65 -6.39
CA VAL A 106 9.06 -13.98 -5.53
C VAL A 106 9.63 -12.71 -4.88
N GLY A 107 9.78 -11.63 -5.64
CA GLY A 107 10.28 -10.34 -5.17
C GLY A 107 9.43 -9.76 -4.04
N LEU A 108 8.10 -9.71 -4.22
CA LEU A 108 7.18 -9.22 -3.18
C LEU A 108 7.21 -10.11 -1.93
N MET A 109 7.30 -11.43 -2.09
CA MET A 109 7.39 -12.37 -0.97
C MET A 109 8.64 -12.09 -0.11
N VAL A 110 9.80 -12.01 -0.79
CA VAL A 110 11.11 -11.78 -0.18
C VAL A 110 11.17 -10.38 0.44
N PHE A 111 10.63 -9.37 -0.25
CA PHE A 111 10.56 -8.00 0.23
C PHE A 111 9.69 -7.84 1.48
N MET A 112 8.45 -8.35 1.47
CA MET A 112 7.53 -8.23 2.60
C MET A 112 8.03 -8.98 3.83
N GLU A 113 8.73 -10.09 3.64
CA GLU A 113 9.46 -10.74 4.72
C GLU A 113 10.59 -9.86 5.26
N GLY A 114 11.37 -9.27 4.36
CA GLY A 114 12.50 -8.44 4.73
C GLY A 114 12.05 -7.24 5.54
N LEU A 115 10.96 -6.58 5.12
CA LEU A 115 10.36 -5.47 5.84
C LEU A 115 9.97 -5.87 7.26
N LYS A 116 9.35 -7.05 7.44
CA LYS A 116 8.90 -7.55 8.74
C LYS A 116 10.04 -7.86 9.70
N LEU A 117 11.09 -8.52 9.21
CA LEU A 117 12.24 -8.92 10.03
C LEU A 117 13.28 -7.79 10.20
N GLY A 118 13.36 -6.89 9.22
CA GLY A 118 14.35 -5.83 9.12
C GLY A 118 13.83 -4.48 9.59
N LEU A 119 12.94 -3.85 8.81
CA LEU A 119 12.53 -2.45 8.96
C LEU A 119 11.50 -2.20 10.07
N MET A 120 10.48 -3.05 10.22
CA MET A 120 9.42 -2.86 11.23
C MET A 120 9.95 -2.80 12.68
N PRO A 121 10.91 -3.65 13.11
CA PRO A 121 11.51 -3.57 14.44
C PRO A 121 12.16 -2.21 14.74
N PHE A 122 12.72 -1.52 13.73
CA PHE A 122 13.22 -0.16 13.93
C PHE A 122 12.08 0.78 14.29
N GLY A 123 10.97 0.73 13.55
CA GLY A 123 9.79 1.57 13.81
C GLY A 123 9.22 1.37 15.20
N GLU A 124 9.08 0.12 15.65
CA GLU A 124 8.57 -0.21 16.98
C GLU A 124 9.49 0.27 18.10
N ILE A 125 10.80 -0.01 18.00
CA ILE A 125 11.78 0.38 19.01
C ILE A 125 11.87 1.91 19.09
N ILE A 126 11.97 2.58 17.93
CA ILE A 126 12.02 4.05 17.87
C ILE A 126 10.72 4.61 18.44
N GLY A 127 9.56 4.10 18.02
CA GLY A 127 8.26 4.58 18.50
C GLY A 127 8.09 4.48 20.01
N HIS A 128 8.51 3.37 20.61
CA HIS A 128 8.39 3.16 22.05
C HIS A 128 9.45 3.92 22.87
N ARG A 129 10.70 4.01 22.39
CA ARG A 129 11.82 4.56 23.16
C ARG A 129 12.04 6.05 22.96
N LEU A 130 11.72 6.57 21.78
CA LEU A 130 11.95 7.97 21.43
C LEU A 130 11.17 8.94 22.32
N PRO A 131 9.87 8.75 22.60
CA PRO A 131 9.13 9.62 23.52
C PRO A 131 9.61 9.52 24.97
N GLN A 132 10.18 8.37 25.38
CA GLN A 132 10.65 8.14 26.74
C GLN A 132 12.02 8.80 27.01
N LYS A 133 12.89 8.89 26.00
CA LYS A 133 14.28 9.34 26.15
C LYS A 133 14.55 10.74 25.63
N SER A 134 13.69 11.27 24.76
CA SER A 134 13.94 12.50 24.03
C SER A 134 12.91 13.58 24.33
N LYS A 135 13.34 14.84 24.24
CA LYS A 135 12.43 16.00 24.34
C LYS A 135 11.50 16.04 23.13
N LEU A 136 10.28 16.53 23.32
CA LEU A 136 9.25 16.63 22.28
C LEU A 136 9.76 17.20 20.94
N PRO A 137 10.51 18.33 20.88
CA PRO A 137 10.98 18.87 19.60
C PRO A 137 11.87 17.89 18.80
N LEU A 138 12.69 17.10 19.50
CA LEU A 138 13.52 16.08 18.86
C LEU A 138 12.67 14.90 18.37
N VAL A 139 11.65 14.49 19.13
CA VAL A 139 10.70 13.45 18.70
C VAL A 139 10.02 13.88 17.40
N LEU A 140 9.51 15.11 17.34
CA LEU A 140 8.85 15.65 16.15
C LEU A 140 9.82 15.78 14.98
N PHE A 141 11.04 16.27 15.21
CA PHE A 141 12.05 16.38 14.15
C PHE A 141 12.43 15.01 13.56
N ILE A 142 12.60 13.99 14.40
CA ILE A 142 12.90 12.63 13.93
C ILE A 142 11.68 12.02 13.23
N SER A 143 10.46 12.29 13.69
CA SER A 143 9.23 11.87 13.00
C SER A 143 9.10 12.51 11.61
N LEU A 144 9.44 13.79 11.48
CA LEU A 144 9.50 14.51 10.20
C LEU A 144 10.48 13.83 9.24
N LEU A 145 11.73 13.66 9.66
CA LEU A 145 12.77 13.03 8.84
C LEU A 145 12.44 11.58 8.48
N LEU A 146 11.80 10.85 9.39
CA LEU A 146 11.33 9.50 9.13
C LEU A 146 10.27 9.50 8.03
N GLY A 147 9.25 10.37 8.08
CA GLY A 147 8.24 10.45 7.03
C GLY A 147 8.83 10.77 5.64
N VAL A 148 9.80 11.68 5.60
CA VAL A 148 10.57 11.97 4.38
C VAL A 148 11.31 10.73 3.88
N GLY A 149 12.12 10.11 4.74
CA GLY A 149 12.95 8.95 4.37
C GLY A 149 12.14 7.73 3.92
N VAL A 150 10.96 7.54 4.50
CA VAL A 150 10.04 6.45 4.14
C VAL A 150 9.40 6.67 2.78
N THR A 151 9.13 7.92 2.40
CA THR A 151 8.64 8.26 1.06
C THR A 151 9.66 7.94 -0.03
N PHE A 152 10.95 8.19 0.23
CA PHE A 152 12.03 7.79 -0.68
C PHE A 152 12.18 6.26 -0.80
N ALA A 153 11.73 5.51 0.21
CA ALA A 153 11.76 4.06 0.20
C ALA A 153 10.53 3.43 -0.46
N GLU A 154 9.55 4.23 -0.88
CA GLU A 154 8.28 3.76 -1.44
C GLU A 154 8.42 3.42 -2.94
N PRO A 155 8.33 2.12 -3.35
CA PRO A 155 8.47 1.72 -4.75
C PRO A 155 7.49 2.42 -5.70
N ALA A 156 6.27 2.67 -5.20
CA ALA A 156 5.20 3.20 -6.03
C ALA A 156 5.49 4.64 -6.52
N ILE A 157 6.29 5.41 -5.77
CA ILE A 157 6.78 6.74 -6.18
C ILE A 157 7.72 6.63 -7.39
N GLY A 158 8.62 5.64 -7.39
CA GLY A 158 9.51 5.38 -8.53
C GLY A 158 8.75 4.98 -9.79
N ALA A 159 7.70 4.17 -9.65
CA ALA A 159 6.82 3.82 -10.76
C ALA A 159 6.11 5.05 -11.32
N LEU A 160 5.66 5.98 -10.47
CA LEU A 160 5.03 7.23 -10.88
C LEU A 160 6.02 8.17 -11.61
N GLN A 161 7.30 8.20 -11.24
CA GLN A 161 8.32 8.97 -11.96
C GLN A 161 8.63 8.39 -13.34
N ALA A 162 8.65 7.05 -13.49
CA ALA A 162 8.90 6.40 -14.77
C ALA A 162 7.88 6.79 -15.85
N VAL A 163 6.66 7.11 -15.44
CA VAL A 163 5.56 7.58 -16.29
C VAL A 163 5.83 8.97 -16.89
N GLY A 164 6.64 9.80 -16.23
CA GLY A 164 6.94 11.17 -16.68
C GLY A 164 7.48 11.28 -18.10
N SER A 165 8.20 10.26 -18.55
CA SER A 165 8.79 10.21 -19.89
C SER A 165 7.77 10.06 -21.03
N ILE A 166 6.53 9.65 -20.73
CA ILE A 166 5.47 9.37 -21.70
C ILE A 166 4.56 10.59 -21.90
N VAL A 167 4.58 11.55 -20.97
CA VAL A 167 3.70 12.74 -21.01
C VAL A 167 4.11 13.67 -22.14
N ASP A 168 3.15 14.09 -22.98
CA ASP A 168 3.38 15.05 -24.07
C ASP A 168 3.61 16.48 -23.50
N PRO A 169 4.81 17.07 -23.69
CA PRO A 169 5.13 18.42 -23.22
C PRO A 169 4.22 19.50 -23.81
N ARG A 170 3.68 19.29 -25.02
CA ARG A 170 2.82 20.27 -25.71
C ARG A 170 1.41 20.32 -25.14
N ARG A 171 0.95 19.21 -24.57
CA ARG A 171 -0.40 19.10 -23.99
C ARG A 171 -0.40 19.47 -22.52
N ALA A 172 0.62 19.05 -21.77
CA ALA A 172 0.69 19.25 -20.32
C ALA A 172 2.12 19.64 -19.90
N PRO A 173 2.57 20.88 -20.19
CA PRO A 173 3.94 21.33 -19.95
C PRO A 173 4.33 21.28 -18.47
N TYR A 174 3.46 21.74 -17.56
CA TYR A 174 3.74 21.70 -16.11
C TYR A 174 3.76 20.28 -15.54
N LEU A 175 2.93 19.38 -16.07
CA LEU A 175 2.96 17.97 -15.69
C LEU A 175 4.28 17.31 -16.13
N TYR A 176 4.70 17.58 -17.37
CA TYR A 176 5.95 17.07 -17.93
C TYR A 176 7.18 17.52 -17.13
N ILE A 177 7.30 18.82 -16.82
CA ILE A 177 8.47 19.33 -16.08
C ILE A 177 8.54 18.78 -14.65
N LEU A 178 7.39 18.64 -13.97
CA LEU A 178 7.31 18.10 -12.61
C LEU A 178 7.77 16.64 -12.53
N LEU A 179 7.46 15.84 -13.56
CA LEU A 179 7.82 14.43 -13.60
C LEU A 179 9.19 14.13 -14.20
N ASN A 180 9.82 15.09 -14.89
CA ASN A 180 11.15 14.93 -15.49
C ASN A 180 12.20 15.76 -14.74
N ALA A 181 12.35 17.04 -15.07
CA ALA A 181 13.42 17.89 -14.54
C ALA A 181 13.26 18.20 -13.04
N TRP A 182 12.04 18.28 -12.54
CA TRP A 182 11.74 18.58 -11.13
C TRP A 182 11.33 17.34 -10.32
N SER A 183 11.55 16.14 -10.87
CA SER A 183 11.12 14.87 -10.27
C SER A 183 11.70 14.62 -8.87
N ASP A 184 12.96 14.95 -8.63
CA ASP A 184 13.59 14.85 -7.31
C ASP A 184 12.98 15.83 -6.30
N MET A 185 12.66 17.05 -6.74
CA MET A 185 12.01 18.06 -5.91
C MET A 185 10.56 17.67 -5.61
N LEU A 186 9.86 17.08 -6.58
CA LEU A 186 8.52 16.52 -6.40
C LEU A 186 8.54 15.47 -5.29
N VAL A 187 9.45 14.49 -5.35
CA VAL A 187 9.57 13.45 -4.31
C VAL A 187 9.94 14.04 -2.95
N LEU A 188 10.82 15.04 -2.92
CA LEU A 188 11.17 15.72 -1.67
C LEU A 188 9.99 16.47 -1.06
N VAL A 189 9.18 17.18 -1.86
CA VAL A 189 7.98 17.89 -1.40
C VAL A 189 6.90 16.92 -0.93
N VAL A 190 6.68 15.83 -1.67
CA VAL A 190 5.80 14.72 -1.26
C VAL A 190 6.27 14.15 0.08
N GLY A 191 7.58 13.88 0.21
CA GLY A 191 8.19 13.37 1.43
C GLY A 191 8.09 14.33 2.62
N LEU A 192 8.25 15.64 2.39
CA LEU A 192 8.01 16.66 3.40
C LEU A 192 6.54 16.68 3.84
N GLY A 193 5.60 16.48 2.90
CA GLY A 193 4.18 16.30 3.22
C GLY A 193 3.94 15.11 4.14
N VAL A 194 4.49 13.93 3.82
CA VAL A 194 4.40 12.73 4.69
C VAL A 194 5.09 12.96 6.03
N GLY A 195 6.22 13.66 6.06
CA GLY A 195 6.91 14.08 7.28
C GLY A 195 6.02 14.94 8.18
N LEU A 196 5.38 15.98 7.62
CA LEU A 196 4.46 16.84 8.35
C LEU A 196 3.25 16.05 8.88
N ALA A 197 2.73 15.12 8.08
CA ALA A 197 1.69 14.20 8.50
C ALA A 197 2.13 13.33 9.68
N ALA A 198 3.37 12.83 9.68
CA ALA A 198 3.93 12.06 10.78
C ALA A 198 4.09 12.90 12.06
N VAL A 199 4.47 14.18 11.93
CA VAL A 199 4.53 15.14 13.05
C VAL A 199 3.15 15.37 13.65
N VAL A 200 2.16 15.70 12.82
CA VAL A 200 0.77 15.93 13.26
C VAL A 200 0.19 14.65 13.86
N GLY A 201 0.46 13.50 13.26
CA GLY A 201 0.09 12.17 13.77
C GLY A 201 0.69 11.86 15.13
N THR A 202 1.98 12.16 15.31
CA THR A 202 2.68 12.02 16.59
C THR A 202 2.07 12.93 17.66
N LEU A 203 1.84 14.21 17.34
CA LEU A 203 1.18 15.15 18.26
C LEU A 203 -0.23 14.68 18.64
N ARG A 204 -0.99 14.18 17.66
CA ARG A 204 -2.31 13.61 17.88
C ARG A 204 -2.26 12.45 18.86
N PHE A 205 -1.30 11.54 18.75
CA PHE A 205 -1.20 10.39 19.66
C PHE A 205 -0.73 10.78 21.05
N LEU A 206 0.22 11.69 21.16
CA LEU A 206 0.67 12.21 22.47
C LEU A 206 -0.45 12.97 23.19
N ASN A 207 -1.23 13.78 22.46
CA ASN A 207 -2.28 14.62 23.02
C ASN A 207 -3.67 13.98 23.02
N GLY A 208 -3.85 12.81 22.39
CA GLY A 208 -5.12 12.09 22.32
C GLY A 208 -6.20 12.82 21.52
N TRP A 209 -5.82 13.53 20.45
CA TRP A 209 -6.78 14.26 19.62
C TRP A 209 -7.60 13.30 18.74
N SER A 210 -8.87 13.64 18.53
CA SER A 210 -9.73 12.94 17.56
C SER A 210 -9.25 13.16 16.12
N LEU A 211 -9.61 12.25 15.21
CA LEU A 211 -9.19 12.36 13.80
C LEU A 211 -10.03 13.37 13.04
N LYS A 212 -11.34 13.49 13.35
CA LYS A 212 -12.26 14.36 12.60
C LYS A 212 -11.77 15.80 12.43
N PRO A 213 -11.32 16.51 13.48
CA PRO A 213 -10.85 17.89 13.32
C PRO A 213 -9.62 18.00 12.42
N LEU A 214 -8.73 17.00 12.47
CA LEU A 214 -7.52 16.96 11.65
C LEU A 214 -7.84 16.71 10.18
N VAL A 215 -8.83 15.84 9.91
CA VAL A 215 -9.33 15.63 8.54
C VAL A 215 -9.92 16.92 8.00
N TYR A 216 -10.78 17.62 8.74
CA TYR A 216 -11.35 18.89 8.27
C TYR A 216 -10.27 19.98 8.08
N ALA A 217 -9.33 20.09 9.02
CA ALA A 217 -8.26 21.09 8.97
C ALA A 217 -7.30 20.87 7.79
N THR A 218 -7.13 19.64 7.32
CA THR A 218 -6.25 19.33 6.19
C THR A 218 -7.01 19.28 4.87
N LEU A 219 -8.20 18.68 4.84
CA LEU A 219 -8.99 18.52 3.63
C LEU A 219 -9.55 19.85 3.10
N LEU A 220 -9.96 20.79 3.96
CA LEU A 220 -10.48 22.09 3.51
C LEU A 220 -9.42 22.87 2.70
N PRO A 221 -8.18 23.04 3.17
CA PRO A 221 -7.09 23.58 2.34
C PRO A 221 -6.84 22.79 1.05
N THR A 222 -6.86 21.45 1.11
CA THR A 222 -6.65 20.61 -0.09
C THR A 222 -7.73 20.88 -1.14
N LEU A 223 -9.00 20.94 -0.74
CA LEU A 223 -10.12 21.23 -1.65
C LEU A 223 -10.06 22.68 -2.16
N ALA A 224 -9.71 23.65 -1.30
CA ALA A 224 -9.56 25.05 -1.70
C ALA A 224 -8.44 25.23 -2.75
N LEU A 225 -7.29 24.58 -2.55
CA LEU A 225 -6.21 24.56 -3.54
C LEU A 225 -6.59 23.80 -4.81
N THR A 226 -7.39 22.74 -4.70
CA THR A 226 -7.92 22.03 -5.87
C THR A 226 -8.82 22.95 -6.71
N VAL A 227 -9.70 23.72 -6.06
CA VAL A 227 -10.54 24.73 -6.74
C VAL A 227 -9.68 25.81 -7.38
N TYR A 228 -8.61 26.26 -6.71
CA TYR A 228 -7.69 27.24 -7.26
C TYR A 228 -6.97 26.72 -8.51
N CYS A 229 -6.37 25.53 -8.45
CA CYS A 229 -5.72 24.91 -9.60
C CYS A 229 -6.70 24.54 -10.72
N MET A 230 -7.98 24.34 -10.42
CA MET A 230 -9.02 24.10 -11.41
C MET A 230 -9.41 25.37 -12.19
N ALA A 231 -9.16 26.56 -11.64
CA ALA A 231 -9.44 27.82 -12.32
C ALA A 231 -8.46 28.13 -13.45
N ASP A 232 -7.29 27.48 -13.46
CA ASP A 232 -6.25 27.63 -14.46
C ASP A 232 -6.15 26.36 -15.33
N ALA A 233 -6.22 26.54 -16.66
CA ALA A 233 -6.30 25.44 -17.61
C ALA A 233 -5.02 24.57 -17.70
N GLU A 234 -3.86 25.11 -17.31
CA GLU A 234 -2.61 24.36 -17.30
C GLU A 234 -2.38 23.67 -15.95
N LEU A 235 -2.72 24.35 -14.84
CA LEU A 235 -2.64 23.74 -13.50
C LEU A 235 -3.70 22.64 -13.30
N SER A 236 -4.85 22.71 -13.97
CA SER A 236 -5.87 21.67 -13.87
C SER A 236 -5.35 20.30 -14.32
N LYS A 237 -4.37 20.27 -15.23
CA LYS A 237 -3.70 19.06 -15.75
C LYS A 237 -2.69 18.47 -14.76
N VAL A 238 -2.37 19.17 -13.67
CA VAL A 238 -1.50 18.66 -12.59
C VAL A 238 -2.33 18.08 -11.44
N LEU A 239 -3.65 18.34 -11.40
CA LEU A 239 -4.52 17.83 -10.35
C LEU A 239 -4.52 16.30 -10.27
N GLY A 240 -4.48 15.61 -11.42
CA GLY A 240 -4.38 14.15 -11.48
C GLY A 240 -3.15 13.63 -10.76
N LEU A 241 -1.98 14.20 -11.10
CA LEU A 241 -0.71 13.89 -10.43
C LEU A 241 -0.78 14.18 -8.92
N ALA A 242 -1.25 15.35 -8.52
CA ALA A 242 -1.26 15.77 -7.13
C ALA A 242 -2.07 14.81 -6.24
N TRP A 243 -3.28 14.46 -6.68
CA TRP A 243 -4.15 13.55 -5.94
C TRP A 243 -3.69 12.09 -6.01
N ASP A 244 -3.15 11.65 -7.14
CA ASP A 244 -2.54 10.31 -7.25
C ASP A 244 -1.32 10.20 -6.33
N CYS A 245 -0.47 11.23 -6.21
CA CYS A 245 0.67 11.23 -5.27
C CYS A 245 0.24 10.97 -3.83
N GLY A 246 -0.88 11.55 -3.37
CA GLY A 246 -1.42 11.26 -2.04
C GLY A 246 -1.83 9.79 -1.86
N ALA A 247 -2.32 9.15 -2.92
CA ALA A 247 -2.66 7.73 -2.93
C ALA A 247 -1.39 6.85 -2.95
N VAL A 248 -0.34 7.28 -3.65
CA VAL A 248 0.93 6.54 -3.81
C VAL A 248 1.79 6.54 -2.54
N THR A 249 1.72 7.57 -1.70
CA THR A 249 2.57 7.66 -0.48
C THR A 249 2.24 6.64 0.61
N THR A 250 1.11 5.95 0.52
CA THR A 250 0.60 5.00 1.52
C THR A 250 0.91 3.53 1.17
N GLY A 251 2.05 3.27 0.53
CA GLY A 251 2.41 1.92 0.10
C GLY A 251 2.97 0.99 1.20
N PRO A 252 3.55 -0.17 0.79
CA PRO A 252 3.90 -1.28 1.68
C PRO A 252 5.03 -0.98 2.66
N VAL A 253 5.82 0.08 2.42
CA VAL A 253 6.87 0.50 3.37
C VAL A 253 6.30 1.48 4.38
N THR A 254 5.53 2.46 3.89
CA THR A 254 4.99 3.55 4.73
C THR A 254 4.02 3.06 5.78
N VAL A 255 2.99 2.30 5.38
CA VAL A 255 1.89 1.95 6.29
C VAL A 255 2.38 1.13 7.49
N PRO A 256 3.10 0.00 7.33
CA PRO A 256 3.54 -0.78 8.48
C PRO A 256 4.49 -0.02 9.40
N LEU A 257 5.38 0.79 8.84
CA LEU A 257 6.41 1.50 9.60
C LEU A 257 5.84 2.71 10.36
N VAL A 258 4.95 3.47 9.74
CA VAL A 258 4.27 4.61 10.37
C VAL A 258 3.26 4.12 11.40
N LEU A 259 2.54 3.03 11.13
CA LEU A 259 1.64 2.40 12.09
C LEU A 259 2.42 1.87 13.31
N SER A 260 3.54 1.17 13.10
CA SER A 260 4.33 0.63 14.21
C SER A 260 4.97 1.72 15.07
N LEU A 261 5.44 2.81 14.43
CA LEU A 261 5.86 4.02 15.12
C LEU A 261 4.71 4.62 15.93
N GLY A 262 3.53 4.78 15.32
CA GLY A 262 2.35 5.36 15.94
C GLY A 262 1.89 4.58 17.18
N ILE A 263 1.78 3.26 17.06
CA ILE A 263 1.47 2.34 18.16
C ILE A 263 2.53 2.45 19.27
N GLY A 264 3.81 2.47 18.91
CA GLY A 264 4.90 2.63 19.87
C GLY A 264 4.83 3.93 20.67
N ILE A 265 4.56 5.05 19.99
CA ILE A 265 4.43 6.38 20.60
C ILE A 265 3.23 6.44 21.54
N ALA A 266 2.08 5.92 21.09
CA ALA A 266 0.86 5.90 21.90
C ALA A 266 1.02 5.03 23.15
N ALA A 267 1.68 3.88 23.03
CA ALA A 267 1.98 3.00 24.16
C ALA A 267 2.91 3.69 25.17
N ALA A 268 3.95 4.37 24.68
CA ALA A 268 4.89 5.10 25.54
C ALA A 268 4.25 6.29 26.28
N ALA A 269 3.22 6.92 25.70
CA ALA A 269 2.48 8.02 26.31
C ALA A 269 1.47 7.59 27.40
N GLY A 270 1.35 6.29 27.70
CA GLY A 270 0.41 5.77 28.71
C GLY A 270 -1.06 5.80 28.27
N ARG A 271 -1.32 5.99 26.97
CA ARG A 271 -2.66 6.03 26.37
C ARG A 271 -2.98 4.83 25.49
N GLY A 272 -2.20 3.76 25.62
CA GLY A 272 -2.35 2.50 24.89
C GLY A 272 -3.62 1.69 25.19
N SER A 273 -4.55 2.21 25.99
CA SER A 273 -5.86 1.58 26.27
C SER A 273 -6.97 2.01 25.31
N SER A 274 -6.79 3.08 24.53
CA SER A 274 -7.75 3.40 23.47
C SER A 274 -7.50 2.46 22.28
N SER A 275 -8.50 1.67 21.89
CA SER A 275 -8.47 0.73 20.77
C SER A 275 -8.09 1.35 19.40
N LEU A 276 -7.95 2.68 19.32
CA LEU A 276 -7.78 3.44 18.07
C LEU A 276 -6.40 4.10 17.92
N SER A 277 -5.47 3.87 18.85
CA SER A 277 -4.27 4.70 19.01
C SER A 277 -3.20 4.56 17.90
N GLY A 278 -3.43 3.73 16.88
CA GLY A 278 -2.55 3.60 15.71
C GLY A 278 -3.15 4.13 14.39
N PHE A 279 -4.47 4.35 14.33
CA PHE A 279 -5.16 4.73 13.09
C PHE A 279 -5.16 6.24 12.86
N GLY A 280 -5.17 6.68 11.61
CA GLY A 280 -5.38 8.05 11.12
C GLY A 280 -4.10 8.82 10.77
N ILE A 281 -2.89 8.28 11.05
CA ILE A 281 -1.67 8.86 10.47
C ILE A 281 -1.64 8.63 8.96
N VAL A 282 -2.08 7.44 8.51
CA VAL A 282 -2.09 7.08 7.08
C VAL A 282 -2.94 8.05 6.28
N THR A 283 -4.11 8.44 6.81
CA THR A 283 -4.96 9.48 6.23
C THR A 283 -4.24 10.82 6.06
N LEU A 284 -3.51 11.27 7.08
CA LEU A 284 -2.77 12.54 6.98
C LEU A 284 -1.62 12.42 5.98
N ALA A 285 -0.99 11.25 5.91
CA ALA A 285 0.11 10.96 4.99
C ALA A 285 -0.32 10.93 3.52
N SER A 286 -1.62 10.89 3.21
CA SER A 286 -2.13 11.09 1.85
C SER A 286 -2.53 12.55 1.58
N LEU A 287 -3.12 13.27 2.53
CA LEU A 287 -3.61 14.65 2.33
C LEU A 287 -2.50 15.71 2.24
N PHE A 288 -1.47 15.63 3.08
CA PHE A 288 -0.38 16.61 3.08
C PHE A 288 0.45 16.61 1.79
N PRO A 289 0.82 15.45 1.21
CA PRO A 289 1.48 15.42 -0.10
C PRO A 289 0.69 16.11 -1.20
N ILE A 290 -0.64 15.96 -1.23
CA ILE A 290 -1.50 16.60 -2.24
C ILE A 290 -1.33 18.12 -2.18
N ILE A 291 -1.40 18.69 -0.96
CA ILE A 291 -1.14 20.12 -0.73
C ILE A 291 0.25 20.52 -1.21
N GLY A 292 1.27 19.70 -0.87
CA GLY A 292 2.66 19.95 -1.28
C GLY A 292 2.84 19.98 -2.80
N VAL A 293 2.30 19.00 -3.52
CA VAL A 293 2.41 18.91 -4.98
C VAL A 293 1.67 20.07 -5.65
N MET A 294 0.47 20.44 -5.19
CA MET A 294 -0.25 21.61 -5.72
C MET A 294 0.51 22.91 -5.45
N ALA A 295 1.07 23.09 -4.25
CA ALA A 295 1.90 24.25 -3.94
C ALA A 295 3.16 24.32 -4.83
N LEU A 296 3.80 23.19 -5.09
CA LEU A 296 4.93 23.09 -6.00
C LEU A 296 4.52 23.43 -7.44
N ALA A 297 3.37 22.94 -7.91
CA ALA A 297 2.86 23.25 -9.24
C ALA A 297 2.58 24.75 -9.42
N ILE A 298 1.97 25.38 -8.41
CA ILE A 298 1.75 26.83 -8.39
C ILE A 298 3.11 27.57 -8.42
N TYR A 299 4.09 27.12 -7.64
CA TYR A 299 5.43 27.73 -7.64
C TYR A 299 6.14 27.59 -8.99
N VAL A 300 6.10 26.42 -9.63
CA VAL A 300 6.71 26.19 -10.94
C VAL A 300 6.00 27.01 -12.01
N SER A 301 4.67 27.08 -11.98
CA SER A 301 3.92 27.92 -12.94
C SER A 301 4.24 29.40 -12.82
N ALA A 302 4.53 29.88 -11.61
CA ALA A 302 4.93 31.27 -11.38
C ALA A 302 6.39 31.58 -11.76
N THR A 303 7.27 30.58 -11.85
CA THR A 303 8.72 30.78 -12.03
C THR A 303 9.24 30.33 -13.39
N VAL A 304 8.59 29.34 -14.03
CA VAL A 304 9.04 28.72 -15.28
C VAL A 304 7.99 28.96 -16.37
N PRO A 305 8.29 29.78 -17.40
CA PRO A 305 7.37 30.00 -18.51
C PRO A 305 7.29 28.77 -19.41
N VAL A 306 6.12 28.54 -20.01
CA VAL A 306 5.82 27.34 -20.82
C VAL A 306 6.80 27.19 -22.00
N GLU A 307 7.22 28.29 -22.61
CA GLU A 307 8.15 28.30 -23.74
C GLU A 307 9.50 27.68 -23.38
N SER A 308 10.00 27.95 -22.17
CA SER A 308 11.25 27.37 -21.69
C SER A 308 11.16 25.86 -21.49
N ILE A 309 9.97 25.36 -21.12
CA ILE A 309 9.70 23.93 -20.94
C ILE A 309 9.71 23.23 -22.29
N LEU A 310 9.05 23.83 -23.29
CA LEU A 310 9.00 23.27 -24.64
C LEU A 310 10.38 23.23 -25.30
N LEU A 311 11.16 24.31 -25.17
CA LEU A 311 12.54 24.35 -25.67
C LEU A 311 13.43 23.30 -24.98
N ALA A 312 13.30 23.13 -23.65
CA ALA A 312 14.01 22.09 -22.93
C ALA A 312 13.62 20.68 -23.39
N ALA A 313 12.33 20.43 -23.60
CA ALA A 313 11.83 19.14 -24.09
C ALA A 313 12.28 18.82 -25.52
N GLU A 314 12.28 19.81 -26.42
CA GLU A 314 12.76 19.63 -27.79
C GLU A 314 14.28 19.37 -27.81
N SER A 315 15.06 20.08 -26.99
CA SER A 315 16.50 19.84 -26.86
C SER A 315 16.81 18.43 -26.31
N ALA A 316 16.01 17.93 -25.38
CA ALA A 316 16.12 16.57 -24.86
C ALA A 316 15.77 15.51 -25.93
N SER A 317 14.79 15.81 -26.79
CA SER A 317 14.36 14.93 -27.89
C SER A 317 15.42 14.81 -29.00
N HIS A 318 16.14 15.90 -29.28
CA HIS A 318 17.22 15.94 -30.27
C HIS A 318 18.54 15.35 -29.75
N THR A 319 18.69 15.21 -28.44
CA THR A 319 19.83 14.54 -27.82
C THR A 319 19.52 13.04 -27.69
N GLN A 320 19.47 12.32 -28.82
CA GLN A 320 19.54 10.85 -28.83
C GLN A 320 20.96 10.39 -28.44
N ALA A 321 21.38 10.72 -27.22
CA ALA A 321 22.52 10.09 -26.61
C ALA A 321 22.16 8.62 -26.38
N ALA A 322 23.04 7.70 -26.77
CA ALA A 322 22.85 6.28 -26.48
C ALA A 322 22.69 6.12 -24.96
N ILE A 323 21.49 5.72 -24.51
CA ILE A 323 21.20 5.48 -23.09
C ILE A 323 22.31 4.59 -22.54
N ALA A 324 23.02 5.11 -21.53
CA ALA A 324 24.19 4.45 -20.99
C ALA A 324 23.80 3.06 -20.45
N TRP A 325 24.74 2.10 -20.49
CA TRP A 325 24.44 0.72 -20.11
C TRP A 325 23.91 0.61 -18.65
N TYR A 326 24.31 1.52 -17.77
CA TYR A 326 23.86 1.61 -16.38
C TYR A 326 22.47 2.26 -16.21
N GLU A 327 21.97 2.99 -17.21
CA GLU A 327 20.62 3.57 -17.21
C GLU A 327 19.58 2.61 -17.79
N ARG A 328 20.01 1.42 -18.26
CA ARG A 328 19.10 0.39 -18.78
C ARG A 328 18.68 -0.56 -17.69
N THR A 329 17.43 -1.02 -17.76
CA THR A 329 16.97 -2.20 -17.01
C THR A 329 17.85 -3.40 -17.39
N PRO A 330 18.36 -4.21 -16.44
CA PRO A 330 17.98 -4.25 -15.02
C PRO A 330 18.82 -3.37 -14.08
N TRP A 331 19.87 -2.70 -14.55
CA TRP A 331 20.78 -1.95 -13.67
C TRP A 331 20.12 -0.73 -13.01
N GLN A 332 19.25 -0.03 -13.75
CA GLN A 332 18.43 1.05 -13.21
C GLN A 332 17.58 0.58 -12.02
N GLU A 333 16.95 -0.59 -12.13
CA GLU A 333 16.10 -1.17 -11.07
C GLU A 333 16.92 -1.62 -9.87
N ILE A 334 18.13 -2.13 -10.11
CA ILE A 334 19.08 -2.51 -9.04
C ILE A 334 19.48 -1.27 -8.23
N ILE A 335 19.90 -0.19 -8.91
CA ILE A 335 20.25 1.07 -8.25
C ILE A 335 19.03 1.65 -7.53
N GLY A 336 17.87 1.66 -8.18
CA GLY A 336 16.62 2.15 -7.59
C GLY A 336 16.24 1.41 -6.32
N GLY A 337 16.28 0.07 -6.34
CA GLY A 337 15.99 -0.76 -5.16
C GLY A 337 16.97 -0.53 -4.01
N MET A 338 18.27 -0.35 -4.29
CA MET A 338 19.26 0.00 -3.26
C MET A 338 19.04 1.41 -2.70
N ARG A 339 18.82 2.40 -3.58
CA ARG A 339 18.61 3.81 -3.21
C ARG A 339 17.33 3.99 -2.38
N ALA A 340 16.32 3.15 -2.59
CA ALA A 340 15.09 3.18 -1.81
C ALA A 340 15.33 2.77 -0.34
N ILE A 341 15.93 1.60 -0.09
CA ILE A 341 15.98 1.03 1.28
C ILE A 341 17.23 1.47 2.06
N VAL A 342 18.40 1.49 1.44
CA VAL A 342 19.67 1.65 2.16
C VAL A 342 19.76 2.98 2.92
N PRO A 343 19.38 4.15 2.33
CA PRO A 343 19.43 5.43 3.05
C PRO A 343 18.48 5.47 4.26
N LEU A 344 17.26 4.94 4.11
CA LEU A 344 16.28 4.87 5.19
C LEU A 344 16.84 4.03 6.35
N VAL A 345 17.44 2.89 6.06
CA VAL A 345 17.95 1.99 7.10
C VAL A 345 19.19 2.55 7.79
N LEU A 346 20.08 3.22 7.03
CA LEU A 346 21.21 3.94 7.59
C LEU A 346 20.73 5.06 8.53
N PHE A 347 19.70 5.80 8.13
CA PHE A 347 19.07 6.81 8.97
C PHE A 347 18.50 6.20 10.26
N LEU A 348 17.70 5.14 10.16
CA LEU A 348 17.12 4.45 11.32
C LEU A 348 18.19 3.90 12.28
N PHE A 349 19.28 3.35 11.73
CA PHE A 349 20.43 2.89 12.51
C PHE A 349 21.15 4.04 13.23
N LEU A 350 21.32 5.18 12.55
CA LEU A 350 21.92 6.39 13.14
C LEU A 350 21.08 6.88 14.31
N VAL A 351 19.75 6.95 14.15
CA VAL A 351 18.82 7.33 15.22
C VAL A 351 18.94 6.37 16.42
N LEU A 352 18.93 5.05 16.19
CA LEU A 352 19.07 4.08 17.28
C LEU A 352 20.41 4.22 18.02
N ARG A 353 21.51 4.33 17.26
CA ARG A 353 22.86 4.31 17.84
C ARG A 353 23.24 5.62 18.51
N PHE A 354 22.97 6.76 17.90
CA PHE A 354 23.42 8.06 18.39
C PHE A 354 22.38 8.77 19.27
N ILE A 355 21.10 8.71 18.91
CA ILE A 355 20.05 9.43 19.63
C ILE A 355 19.54 8.58 20.81
N LEU A 356 19.12 7.34 20.54
CA LEU A 356 18.54 6.48 21.58
C LEU A 356 19.58 5.74 22.42
N ARG A 357 20.81 5.61 21.88
CA ARG A 357 21.92 4.83 22.44
C ARG A 357 21.49 3.41 22.80
N GLU A 358 20.64 2.81 21.96
CA GLU A 358 20.17 1.43 22.12
C GLU A 358 20.82 0.51 21.10
N ARG A 359 20.92 -0.77 21.45
CA ARG A 359 21.32 -1.83 20.52
C ARG A 359 20.07 -2.56 20.07
N MET A 360 20.04 -2.94 18.79
CA MET A 360 19.00 -3.83 18.31
C MET A 360 19.14 -5.19 18.96
N ARG A 361 18.04 -5.69 19.50
CA ARG A 361 17.93 -7.08 19.93
C ARG A 361 17.94 -7.94 18.66
N GLU A 362 18.75 -9.00 18.64
CA GLU A 362 18.85 -9.91 17.49
C GLU A 362 19.31 -9.26 16.18
N SER A 363 20.41 -8.49 16.23
CA SER A 363 20.99 -7.80 15.06
C SER A 363 21.25 -8.71 13.85
N GLY A 364 21.48 -10.02 14.05
CA GLY A 364 21.61 -10.98 12.97
C GLY A 364 20.32 -11.19 12.17
N ILE A 365 19.16 -11.24 12.83
CA ILE A 365 17.85 -11.38 12.18
C ILE A 365 17.50 -10.10 11.45
N VAL A 366 17.78 -8.94 12.05
CA VAL A 366 17.55 -7.65 11.42
C VAL A 366 18.41 -7.46 10.17
N LEU A 367 19.70 -7.80 10.25
CA LEU A 367 20.60 -7.70 9.10
C LEU A 367 20.15 -8.64 7.98
N TYR A 368 19.72 -9.86 8.33
CA TYR A 368 19.12 -10.80 7.39
C TYR A 368 17.83 -10.24 6.77
N GLY A 369 16.93 -9.65 7.57
CA GLY A 369 15.72 -9.01 7.07
C GLY A 369 16.03 -7.82 6.15
N LEU A 370 17.07 -7.05 6.45
CA LEU A 370 17.50 -5.93 5.62
C LEU A 370 18.04 -6.39 4.27
N THR A 371 18.93 -7.39 4.24
CA THR A 371 19.45 -7.92 2.98
C THR A 371 18.34 -8.53 2.13
N LEU A 372 17.39 -9.21 2.77
CA LEU A 372 16.19 -9.75 2.13
C LEU A 372 15.30 -8.62 1.57
N SER A 373 15.13 -7.50 2.29
CA SER A 373 14.35 -6.35 1.82
C SER A 373 14.93 -5.77 0.54
N VAL A 374 16.25 -5.53 0.52
CA VAL A 374 16.95 -4.94 -0.64
C VAL A 374 16.88 -5.90 -1.84
N ALA A 375 17.21 -7.18 -1.63
CA ALA A 375 17.14 -8.18 -2.70
C ALA A 375 15.71 -8.36 -3.24
N GLY A 376 14.73 -8.38 -2.34
CA GLY A 376 13.31 -8.46 -2.68
C GLY A 376 12.83 -7.27 -3.51
N MET A 377 13.21 -6.04 -3.13
CA MET A 377 12.87 -4.84 -3.87
C MET A 377 13.46 -4.81 -5.26
N ILE A 378 14.73 -5.18 -5.40
CA ILE A 378 15.39 -5.25 -6.71
C ILE A 378 14.66 -6.23 -7.61
N LEU A 379 14.40 -7.45 -7.12
CA LEU A 379 13.70 -8.47 -7.89
C LEU A 379 12.26 -8.06 -8.22
N PHE A 380 11.57 -7.41 -7.28
CA PHE A 380 10.22 -6.90 -7.44
C PHE A 380 10.16 -5.82 -8.52
N ASN A 381 11.04 -4.81 -8.47
CA ASN A 381 11.08 -3.72 -9.44
C ASN A 381 11.39 -4.23 -10.86
N VAL A 382 12.37 -5.14 -10.99
CA VAL A 382 12.65 -5.82 -12.27
C VAL A 382 11.41 -6.57 -12.77
N GLY A 383 10.75 -7.33 -11.90
CA GLY A 383 9.52 -8.05 -12.23
C GLY A 383 8.39 -7.11 -12.65
N LEU A 384 8.26 -5.96 -12.00
CA LEU A 384 7.25 -4.95 -12.30
C LEU A 384 7.45 -4.38 -13.71
N SER A 385 8.67 -3.96 -14.03
CA SER A 385 9.04 -3.35 -15.31
C SER A 385 8.91 -4.31 -16.50
N PHE A 386 9.13 -5.61 -16.30
CA PHE A 386 8.99 -6.62 -17.36
C PHE A 386 7.66 -7.37 -17.37
N GLY A 387 6.92 -7.37 -16.26
CA GLY A 387 5.70 -8.15 -16.07
C GLY A 387 4.45 -7.28 -16.05
N LEU A 388 4.03 -6.88 -14.85
CA LEU A 388 2.70 -6.30 -14.61
C LEU A 388 2.53 -4.91 -15.22
N ALA A 389 3.57 -4.06 -15.23
CA ALA A 389 3.47 -2.74 -15.86
C ALA A 389 3.27 -2.85 -17.37
N LYS A 390 4.01 -3.75 -18.03
CA LYS A 390 3.83 -4.03 -19.46
C LYS A 390 2.45 -4.60 -19.77
N LEU A 391 1.99 -5.56 -18.97
CA LEU A 391 0.67 -6.17 -19.15
C LEU A 391 -0.44 -5.13 -18.94
N GLY A 392 -0.29 -4.25 -17.94
CA GLY A 392 -1.18 -3.13 -17.69
C GLY A 392 -1.23 -2.14 -18.84
N ASN A 393 -0.07 -1.72 -19.36
CA ASN A 393 0.01 -0.80 -20.50
C ASN A 393 -0.59 -1.40 -21.77
N GLN A 394 -0.30 -2.67 -22.07
CA GLN A 394 -0.90 -3.38 -23.21
C GLN A 394 -2.43 -3.48 -23.06
N SER A 395 -2.91 -3.91 -21.89
CA SER A 395 -4.35 -4.01 -21.64
C SER A 395 -5.01 -2.64 -21.76
N GLY A 396 -4.44 -1.60 -21.13
CA GLY A 396 -4.88 -0.22 -21.19
C GLY A 396 -4.97 0.32 -22.62
N GLY A 397 -3.94 0.08 -23.43
CA GLY A 397 -3.88 0.54 -24.82
C GLY A 397 -4.83 -0.19 -25.77
N PHE A 398 -5.20 -1.43 -25.48
CA PHE A 398 -6.12 -2.19 -26.33
C PHE A 398 -7.60 -2.07 -25.94
N ILE A 399 -7.93 -1.69 -24.69
CA ILE A 399 -9.34 -1.55 -24.27
C ILE A 399 -10.11 -0.54 -25.14
N PRO A 400 -9.54 0.64 -25.51
CA PRO A 400 -10.25 1.56 -26.39
C PRO A 400 -10.57 1.00 -27.78
N ALA A 401 -9.90 -0.06 -28.24
CA ALA A 401 -10.25 -0.79 -29.47
C ALA A 401 -11.68 -1.36 -29.43
N ALA A 402 -12.24 -1.53 -28.23
CA ALA A 402 -13.61 -2.01 -28.06
C ALA A 402 -14.66 -0.99 -28.50
N PHE A 403 -14.37 0.32 -28.49
CA PHE A 403 -15.34 1.38 -28.78
C PHE A 403 -14.83 2.50 -29.71
N THR A 404 -13.53 2.57 -29.99
CA THR A 404 -12.89 3.58 -30.86
C THR A 404 -11.96 2.92 -31.88
N GLU A 405 -11.82 3.53 -33.05
CA GLU A 405 -10.86 3.10 -34.07
C GLU A 405 -9.43 3.36 -33.60
N LEU A 406 -8.60 2.31 -33.60
CA LEU A 406 -7.19 2.37 -33.26
C LEU A 406 -6.33 1.90 -34.42
N ASP A 407 -5.31 2.69 -34.76
CA ASP A 407 -4.33 2.36 -35.81
C ASP A 407 -3.56 1.06 -35.52
N SER A 408 -3.46 0.68 -34.24
CA SER A 408 -2.74 -0.49 -33.75
C SER A 408 -3.51 -1.81 -33.89
N VAL A 409 -4.83 -1.77 -34.10
CA VAL A 409 -5.69 -2.96 -34.11
C VAL A 409 -6.54 -3.00 -35.38
N LYS A 410 -6.25 -3.97 -36.25
CA LYS A 410 -7.06 -4.28 -37.44
C LYS A 410 -8.45 -4.74 -36.99
N GLU A 411 -9.51 -4.19 -37.60
CA GLU A 411 -10.93 -4.42 -37.25
C GLU A 411 -11.46 -3.67 -36.00
N SER A 412 -10.85 -2.55 -35.62
CA SER A 412 -11.45 -1.63 -34.64
C SER A 412 -12.54 -0.75 -35.30
N PRO A 413 -13.64 -0.41 -34.61
CA PRO A 413 -14.00 -0.82 -33.25
C PRO A 413 -14.59 -2.25 -33.24
N LEU A 414 -14.18 -3.05 -32.25
CA LEU A 414 -14.58 -4.47 -32.14
C LEU A 414 -16.06 -4.66 -31.79
N TYR A 415 -16.65 -3.69 -31.10
CA TYR A 415 -18.03 -3.71 -30.62
C TYR A 415 -18.74 -2.38 -30.92
N HIS A 416 -20.06 -2.39 -30.81
CA HIS A 416 -20.84 -1.15 -30.85
C HIS A 416 -20.43 -0.22 -29.70
N TYR A 417 -20.35 1.09 -29.94
CA TYR A 417 -19.83 2.10 -29.01
C TYR A 417 -20.34 1.94 -27.56
N SER A 418 -21.65 1.80 -27.38
CA SER A 418 -22.28 1.60 -26.06
C SER A 418 -21.85 0.30 -25.36
N ILE A 419 -21.73 -0.80 -26.10
CA ILE A 419 -21.30 -2.10 -25.58
C ILE A 419 -19.81 -2.06 -25.24
N GLY A 420 -18.99 -1.45 -26.10
CA GLY A 420 -17.55 -1.30 -25.89
C GLY A 420 -17.24 -0.46 -24.64
N ILE A 421 -17.95 0.65 -24.43
CA ILE A 421 -17.84 1.43 -23.19
C ILE A 421 -18.29 0.60 -21.99
N ALA A 422 -19.47 -0.04 -22.04
CA ALA A 422 -19.96 -0.85 -20.92
C ALA A 422 -18.97 -1.95 -20.53
N LEU A 423 -18.34 -2.58 -21.53
CA LEU A 423 -17.31 -3.58 -21.36
C LEU A 423 -16.05 -3.01 -20.68
N ALA A 424 -15.59 -1.83 -21.12
CA ALA A 424 -14.47 -1.13 -20.49
C ALA A 424 -14.76 -0.77 -19.03
N LEU A 425 -15.99 -0.34 -18.72
CA LEU A 425 -16.40 0.02 -17.35
C LEU A 425 -16.51 -1.20 -16.43
N VAL A 426 -17.10 -2.30 -16.92
CA VAL A 426 -17.16 -3.57 -16.19
C VAL A 426 -15.75 -4.10 -15.97
N PHE A 427 -14.88 -3.97 -16.97
CA PHE A 427 -13.47 -4.35 -16.84
C PHE A 427 -12.77 -3.57 -15.72
N ALA A 428 -12.89 -2.24 -15.75
CA ALA A 428 -12.34 -1.34 -14.74
C ALA A 428 -12.81 -1.72 -13.33
N TRP A 429 -14.11 -2.02 -13.20
CA TRP A 429 -14.73 -2.36 -11.94
C TRP A 429 -14.21 -3.70 -11.39
N VAL A 430 -14.19 -4.76 -12.22
CA VAL A 430 -13.71 -6.09 -11.82
C VAL A 430 -12.22 -6.07 -11.50
N LEU A 431 -11.43 -5.36 -12.31
CA LEU A 431 -10.00 -5.17 -12.07
C LEU A 431 -9.77 -4.48 -10.72
N GLY A 432 -10.44 -3.36 -10.48
CA GLY A 432 -10.32 -2.61 -9.22
C GLY A 432 -10.75 -3.41 -8.00
N PHE A 433 -11.89 -4.08 -8.10
CA PHE A 433 -12.41 -4.94 -7.04
C PHE A 433 -11.46 -6.10 -6.73
N GLY A 434 -10.99 -6.79 -7.77
CA GLY A 434 -10.10 -7.95 -7.67
C GLY A 434 -8.71 -7.59 -7.15
N ALA A 435 -8.10 -6.52 -7.68
CA ALA A 435 -6.80 -6.02 -7.24
C ALA A 435 -6.83 -5.59 -5.77
N THR A 436 -7.93 -4.97 -5.33
CA THR A 436 -8.09 -4.57 -3.92
C THR A 436 -8.27 -5.77 -2.99
N LEU A 437 -9.02 -6.78 -3.42
CA LEU A 437 -9.21 -8.00 -2.62
C LEU A 437 -7.90 -8.80 -2.48
N ALA A 438 -7.05 -8.71 -3.50
CA ALA A 438 -5.72 -9.30 -3.55
C ALA A 438 -4.71 -8.59 -2.64
N GLU A 439 -5.00 -7.36 -2.16
CA GLU A 439 -4.03 -6.54 -1.43
C GLU A 439 -3.74 -7.10 -0.03
N PRO A 440 -2.49 -7.50 0.28
CA PRO A 440 -2.11 -8.01 1.59
C PRO A 440 -2.31 -6.99 2.72
N ALA A 441 -2.11 -5.70 2.46
CA ALA A 441 -2.27 -4.67 3.47
C ALA A 441 -3.73 -4.54 3.93
N LEU A 442 -4.70 -4.65 3.00
CA LEU A 442 -6.13 -4.60 3.32
C LEU A 442 -6.57 -5.81 4.16
N ASN A 443 -6.03 -6.98 3.85
CA ASN A 443 -6.26 -8.20 4.60
C ASN A 443 -5.75 -8.09 6.06
N ALA A 444 -4.61 -7.40 6.28
CA ALA A 444 -4.08 -7.12 7.60
C ALA A 444 -4.94 -6.09 8.36
N LEU A 445 -5.30 -4.97 7.71
CA LEU A 445 -6.19 -3.95 8.27
C LEU A 445 -7.51 -4.55 8.76
N GLY A 446 -8.13 -5.41 7.95
CA GLY A 446 -9.39 -6.06 8.31
C GLY A 446 -9.28 -6.97 9.54
N GLN A 447 -8.13 -7.63 9.75
CA GLN A 447 -7.90 -8.42 10.97
C GLN A 447 -7.75 -7.51 12.20
N THR A 448 -7.01 -6.41 12.06
CA THR A 448 -6.83 -5.44 13.13
C THR A 448 -8.17 -4.82 13.53
N VAL A 449 -8.99 -4.40 12.56
CA VAL A 449 -10.32 -3.82 12.82
C VAL A 449 -11.27 -4.85 13.44
N GLU A 450 -11.26 -6.10 12.96
CA GLU A 450 -12.09 -7.16 13.54
C GLU A 450 -11.72 -7.45 15.00
N ASN A 451 -10.43 -7.50 15.32
CA ASN A 451 -9.94 -7.70 16.68
C ASN A 451 -10.26 -6.51 17.60
N LEU A 452 -10.16 -5.28 17.10
CA LEU A 452 -10.43 -4.07 17.89
C LEU A 452 -11.92 -3.80 18.10
N THR A 453 -12.78 -4.29 17.20
CA THR A 453 -14.24 -4.11 17.28
C THR A 453 -14.95 -5.29 17.97
N ASN A 454 -14.22 -6.20 18.61
CA ASN A 454 -14.74 -7.44 19.20
C ASN A 454 -15.61 -8.25 18.20
N GLY A 455 -15.22 -8.26 16.93
CA GLY A 455 -15.95 -8.98 15.87
C GLY A 455 -17.26 -8.32 15.39
N THR A 456 -17.61 -7.13 15.90
CA THR A 456 -18.77 -6.36 15.41
C THR A 456 -18.60 -6.02 13.94
N PHE A 457 -17.37 -5.69 13.55
CA PHE A 457 -17.00 -5.41 12.17
C PHE A 457 -16.14 -6.55 11.61
N ARG A 458 -16.79 -7.45 10.87
CA ARG A 458 -16.11 -8.62 10.31
C ARG A 458 -15.13 -8.21 9.22
N LYS A 459 -13.94 -8.81 9.22
CA LYS A 459 -12.92 -8.62 8.18
C LYS A 459 -13.48 -8.74 6.76
N LYS A 460 -14.30 -9.76 6.49
CA LYS A 460 -14.91 -9.98 5.16
C LYS A 460 -15.79 -8.80 4.74
N MET A 461 -16.52 -8.20 5.67
CA MET A 461 -17.38 -7.04 5.41
C MET A 461 -16.55 -5.83 5.02
N LEU A 462 -15.45 -5.56 5.75
CA LEU A 462 -14.52 -4.49 5.39
C LEU A 462 -13.97 -4.70 3.99
N MET A 463 -13.44 -5.89 3.72
CA MET A 463 -12.78 -6.18 2.45
C MET A 463 -13.72 -6.00 1.27
N TYR A 464 -14.95 -6.53 1.34
CA TYR A 464 -15.91 -6.37 0.24
C TYR A 464 -16.41 -4.93 0.09
N SER A 465 -16.63 -4.20 1.19
CA SER A 465 -17.02 -2.79 1.14
C SER A 465 -15.91 -1.94 0.49
N VAL A 466 -14.67 -2.11 0.93
CA VAL A 466 -13.51 -1.40 0.39
C VAL A 466 -13.28 -1.76 -1.08
N SER A 467 -13.24 -3.05 -1.45
CA SER A 467 -13.09 -3.49 -2.84
C SER A 467 -14.18 -2.98 -3.76
N ALA A 468 -15.44 -2.95 -3.32
CA ALA A 468 -16.53 -2.37 -4.09
C ALA A 468 -16.34 -0.86 -4.30
N GLY A 469 -15.91 -0.15 -3.26
CA GLY A 469 -15.55 1.26 -3.32
C GLY A 469 -14.46 1.53 -4.36
N VAL A 470 -13.34 0.80 -4.29
CA VAL A 470 -12.25 0.93 -5.27
C VAL A 470 -12.72 0.62 -6.68
N GLY A 471 -13.53 -0.43 -6.88
CA GLY A 471 -14.08 -0.79 -8.18
C GLY A 471 -14.85 0.37 -8.80
N PHE A 472 -15.80 0.97 -8.07
CA PHE A 472 -16.54 2.15 -8.55
C PHE A 472 -15.65 3.37 -8.75
N GLY A 473 -14.65 3.57 -7.89
CA GLY A 473 -13.66 4.63 -8.01
C GLY A 473 -12.84 4.53 -9.30
N ILE A 474 -12.27 3.36 -9.60
CA ILE A 474 -11.50 3.12 -10.83
C ILE A 474 -12.40 3.26 -12.05
N THR A 475 -13.63 2.75 -12.01
CA THR A 475 -14.61 2.96 -13.09
C THR A 475 -14.87 4.44 -13.34
N ALA A 476 -15.05 5.25 -12.29
CA ALA A 476 -15.20 6.70 -12.43
C ALA A 476 -13.94 7.38 -12.98
N GLY A 477 -12.74 6.90 -12.60
CA GLY A 477 -11.47 7.34 -13.16
C GLY A 477 -11.33 7.05 -14.65
N ILE A 478 -11.76 5.87 -15.13
CA ILE A 478 -11.77 5.55 -16.56
C ILE A 478 -12.84 6.38 -17.29
N LEU A 479 -14.02 6.58 -16.71
CA LEU A 479 -15.04 7.48 -17.28
C LEU A 479 -14.49 8.89 -17.50
N LYS A 480 -13.70 9.40 -16.55
CA LYS A 480 -13.00 10.68 -16.68
C LYS A 480 -12.11 10.72 -17.92
N ILE A 481 -11.35 9.65 -18.18
CA ILE A 481 -10.44 9.57 -19.35
C ILE A 481 -11.23 9.42 -20.65
N ILE A 482 -12.29 8.60 -20.68
CA ILE A 482 -13.13 8.39 -21.87
C ILE A 482 -13.82 9.68 -22.31
N PHE A 483 -14.39 10.42 -21.35
CA PHE A 483 -15.22 11.60 -21.62
C PHE A 483 -14.49 12.94 -21.42
N ASP A 484 -13.17 12.91 -21.18
CA ASP A 484 -12.32 14.08 -20.90
C ASP A 484 -12.92 15.00 -19.82
N LEU A 485 -13.46 14.40 -18.74
CA LEU A 485 -14.10 15.15 -17.66
C LEU A 485 -13.03 15.83 -16.79
N PRO A 486 -13.19 17.11 -16.38
CA PRO A 486 -12.22 17.72 -15.50
C PRO A 486 -12.27 17.06 -14.11
N LEU A 487 -11.11 16.61 -13.62
CA LEU A 487 -11.00 15.83 -12.39
C LEU A 487 -11.60 16.54 -11.16
N GLY A 488 -11.46 17.86 -11.09
CA GLY A 488 -12.01 18.66 -9.99
C GLY A 488 -13.53 18.51 -9.82
N TRP A 489 -14.28 18.34 -10.92
CA TRP A 489 -15.73 18.12 -10.87
C TRP A 489 -16.11 16.74 -10.32
N LEU A 490 -15.21 15.76 -10.38
CA LEU A 490 -15.43 14.46 -9.75
C LEU A 490 -15.00 14.47 -8.29
N LEU A 491 -13.86 15.09 -7.97
CA LEU A 491 -13.30 15.10 -6.62
C LEU A 491 -14.08 15.99 -5.65
N ILE A 492 -14.42 17.23 -6.02
CA ILE A 492 -15.02 18.18 -5.07
C ILE A 492 -16.36 17.65 -4.53
N PRO A 493 -17.35 17.24 -5.36
CA PRO A 493 -18.63 16.77 -4.84
C PRO A 493 -18.49 15.50 -4.00
N THR A 494 -17.64 14.56 -4.42
CA THR A 494 -17.45 13.29 -3.71
C THR A 494 -16.79 13.50 -2.36
N TYR A 495 -15.76 14.36 -2.26
CA TYR A 495 -15.12 14.68 -0.98
C TYR A 495 -16.03 15.52 -0.07
N LEU A 496 -16.88 16.39 -0.62
CA LEU A 496 -17.91 17.09 0.18
C LEU A 496 -18.92 16.11 0.79
N ILE A 497 -19.34 15.10 0.02
CA ILE A 497 -20.16 14.00 0.55
C ILE A 497 -19.40 13.25 1.65
N ALA A 498 -18.12 12.93 1.44
CA ALA A 498 -17.29 12.26 2.44
C ALA A 498 -17.16 13.07 3.74
N VAL A 499 -17.03 14.40 3.66
CA VAL A 499 -17.06 15.32 4.81
C VAL A 499 -18.39 15.23 5.54
N GLY A 500 -19.51 15.30 4.82
CA GLY A 500 -20.84 15.16 5.40
C GLY A 500 -21.02 13.81 6.12
N LEU A 501 -20.60 12.71 5.51
CA LEU A 501 -20.66 11.37 6.11
C LEU A 501 -19.70 11.20 7.30
N THR A 502 -18.56 11.89 7.29
CA THR A 502 -17.58 11.91 8.39
C THR A 502 -18.16 12.61 9.63
N ALA A 503 -18.98 13.66 9.44
CA ALA A 503 -19.67 14.33 10.53
C ALA A 503 -20.69 13.40 11.21
N LEU A 504 -21.40 12.60 10.42
CA LEU A 504 -22.47 11.70 10.88
C LEU A 504 -21.94 10.38 11.50
N SER A 505 -20.76 9.91 11.08
CA SER A 505 -20.19 8.63 11.52
C SER A 505 -19.48 8.72 12.89
N SER A 506 -19.32 7.61 13.62
CA SER A 506 -18.48 7.57 14.83
C SER A 506 -16.98 7.64 14.51
N GLU A 507 -16.16 8.02 15.50
CA GLU A 507 -14.68 8.10 15.37
C GLU A 507 -14.06 6.77 14.92
N GLU A 508 -14.58 5.63 15.37
CA GLU A 508 -14.09 4.31 14.95
C GLU A 508 -14.25 4.09 13.45
N PHE A 509 -15.45 4.35 12.90
CA PHE A 509 -15.70 4.20 11.48
C PHE A 509 -14.94 5.23 10.64
N VAL A 510 -14.79 6.46 11.14
CA VAL A 510 -14.00 7.49 10.48
C VAL A 510 -12.54 7.07 10.40
N ASN A 511 -11.94 6.63 11.51
CA ASN A 511 -10.56 6.17 11.55
C ASN A 511 -10.31 5.02 10.56
N VAL A 512 -11.22 4.05 10.50
CA VAL A 512 -11.10 2.92 9.58
C VAL A 512 -11.35 3.34 8.13
N ALA A 513 -12.38 4.14 7.84
CA ALA A 513 -12.74 4.53 6.48
C ALA A 513 -11.63 5.34 5.79
N TRP A 514 -11.09 6.33 6.50
CA TRP A 514 -10.07 7.22 5.94
C TRP A 514 -8.71 6.51 5.80
N ASP A 515 -8.34 5.62 6.73
CA ASP A 515 -7.12 4.81 6.57
C ASP A 515 -7.29 3.69 5.52
N SER A 516 -8.51 3.18 5.31
CA SER A 516 -8.78 2.16 4.30
C SER A 516 -8.43 2.65 2.89
N ALA A 517 -8.58 3.95 2.61
CA ALA A 517 -8.15 4.55 1.36
C ALA A 517 -6.66 4.33 1.10
N GLY A 518 -5.82 4.61 2.10
CA GLY A 518 -4.37 4.46 1.99
C GLY A 518 -3.91 3.00 1.92
N VAL A 519 -4.72 2.06 2.39
CA VAL A 519 -4.39 0.64 2.38
C VAL A 519 -4.77 -0.04 1.04
N THR A 520 -5.51 0.64 0.16
CA THR A 520 -5.92 0.10 -1.15
C THR A 520 -4.87 0.27 -2.25
N THR A 521 -3.87 1.12 -2.03
CA THR A 521 -2.85 1.52 -3.01
C THR A 521 -1.61 0.65 -2.90
N GLY A 522 -1.82 -0.62 -3.22
CA GLY A 522 -0.81 -1.66 -3.14
C GLY A 522 0.40 -1.48 -4.06
N PRO A 523 1.52 -2.15 -3.75
CA PRO A 523 2.71 -2.16 -4.60
C PRO A 523 2.44 -2.73 -6.00
N VAL A 524 1.42 -3.58 -6.12
CA VAL A 524 0.98 -4.16 -7.40
C VAL A 524 -0.09 -3.29 -8.07
N THR A 525 -1.07 -2.81 -7.31
CA THR A 525 -2.22 -2.07 -7.86
C THR A 525 -1.81 -0.73 -8.44
N VAL A 526 -0.93 0.02 -7.76
CA VAL A 526 -0.54 1.37 -8.21
C VAL A 526 0.13 1.35 -9.59
N PRO A 527 1.24 0.63 -9.81
CA PRO A 527 1.89 0.65 -11.12
C PRO A 527 1.02 0.06 -12.23
N LEU A 528 0.19 -0.93 -11.90
CA LEU A 528 -0.73 -1.53 -12.85
C LEU A 528 -1.81 -0.53 -13.31
N VAL A 529 -2.46 0.16 -12.36
CA VAL A 529 -3.53 1.12 -12.66
C VAL A 529 -2.97 2.35 -13.38
N LEU A 530 -1.78 2.83 -13.00
CA LEU A 530 -1.09 3.91 -13.73
C LEU A 530 -0.75 3.49 -15.16
N ALA A 531 -0.13 2.32 -15.34
CA ALA A 531 0.21 1.80 -16.67
C ALA A 531 -1.05 1.64 -17.55
N MET A 532 -2.14 1.15 -16.97
CA MET A 532 -3.42 1.01 -17.65
C MET A 532 -4.03 2.38 -18.00
N GLY A 533 -4.03 3.34 -17.08
CA GLY A 533 -4.57 4.68 -17.30
C GLY A 533 -3.85 5.44 -18.41
N LEU A 534 -2.53 5.29 -18.49
CA LEU A 534 -1.71 5.85 -19.55
C LEU A 534 -2.00 5.19 -20.90
N GLY A 535 -2.00 3.85 -20.94
CA GLY A 535 -2.35 3.13 -22.18
C GLY A 535 -3.73 3.55 -22.70
N PHE A 536 -4.69 3.74 -21.80
CA PHE A 536 -6.02 4.23 -22.13
C PHE A 536 -6.00 5.69 -22.64
N GLY A 537 -5.25 6.56 -21.94
CA GLY A 537 -5.10 7.96 -22.30
C GLY A 537 -4.44 8.16 -23.66
N ASP A 538 -3.37 7.42 -23.96
CA ASP A 538 -2.67 7.47 -25.24
C ASP A 538 -3.58 7.01 -26.39
N ALA A 539 -4.31 5.92 -26.17
CA ALA A 539 -5.22 5.35 -27.15
C ALA A 539 -6.42 6.27 -27.48
N VAL A 540 -6.96 6.98 -26.49
CA VAL A 540 -8.08 7.93 -26.67
C VAL A 540 -7.58 9.35 -26.96
N LYS A 541 -6.25 9.56 -26.99
CA LYS A 541 -5.61 10.88 -27.12
C LYS A 541 -6.07 11.85 -26.02
N ALA A 542 -6.30 11.36 -24.81
CA ALA A 542 -6.57 12.17 -23.63
C ALA A 542 -5.35 13.05 -23.27
N ILE A 543 -5.59 14.09 -22.47
CA ILE A 543 -4.54 15.04 -22.05
C ILE A 543 -3.62 14.39 -21.01
N GLU A 544 -4.17 13.57 -20.10
CA GLU A 544 -3.44 12.86 -19.05
C GLU A 544 -4.15 11.56 -18.63
N GLY A 545 -3.36 10.51 -18.35
CA GLY A 545 -3.82 9.23 -17.79
C GLY A 545 -3.94 9.21 -16.25
N PHE A 546 -3.71 10.34 -15.58
CA PHE A 546 -3.74 10.46 -14.12
C PHE A 546 -5.15 10.73 -13.57
N GLY A 547 -5.31 10.54 -12.26
CA GLY A 547 -6.54 10.75 -11.52
C GLY A 547 -7.35 9.48 -11.28
N ILE A 548 -6.94 8.33 -11.84
CA ILE A 548 -7.62 7.06 -11.57
C ILE A 548 -7.41 6.63 -10.12
N LEU A 549 -6.20 6.79 -9.58
CA LEU A 549 -5.90 6.40 -8.20
C LEU A 549 -6.61 7.32 -7.21
N SER A 550 -6.73 8.61 -7.51
CA SER A 550 -7.51 9.54 -6.68
C SER A 550 -8.96 9.10 -6.51
N MET A 551 -9.60 8.67 -7.61
CA MET A 551 -10.97 8.16 -7.59
C MET A 551 -11.04 6.79 -6.90
N ALA A 552 -10.02 5.95 -7.09
CA ALA A 552 -9.87 4.67 -6.40
C ALA A 552 -9.77 4.83 -4.87
N SER A 553 -9.16 5.91 -4.37
CA SER A 553 -9.00 6.17 -2.94
C SER A 553 -10.27 6.71 -2.27
N ILE A 554 -11.07 7.55 -2.95
CA ILE A 554 -12.31 8.08 -2.36
C ILE A 554 -13.44 7.04 -2.28
N GLY A 555 -13.50 6.11 -3.23
CA GLY A 555 -14.51 5.05 -3.24
C GLY A 555 -14.59 4.24 -1.92
N PRO A 556 -13.46 3.72 -1.39
CA PRO A 556 -13.36 3.09 -0.08
C PRO A 556 -13.86 3.97 1.07
N ILE A 557 -13.51 5.25 1.10
CA ILE A 557 -13.91 6.18 2.16
C ILE A 557 -15.44 6.24 2.22
N LEU A 558 -16.07 6.50 1.07
CA LEU A 558 -17.52 6.57 0.97
C LEU A 558 -18.18 5.22 1.32
N SER A 559 -17.67 4.13 0.76
CA SER A 559 -18.24 2.79 0.99
C SER A 559 -18.17 2.36 2.45
N VAL A 560 -17.04 2.59 3.13
CA VAL A 560 -16.87 2.22 4.54
C VAL A 560 -17.68 3.14 5.45
N LEU A 561 -17.74 4.45 5.19
CA LEU A 561 -18.60 5.37 5.96
C LEU A 561 -20.08 5.00 5.82
N LEU A 562 -20.55 4.73 4.60
CA LEU A 562 -21.93 4.28 4.36
C LEU A 562 -22.22 2.95 5.06
N THR A 563 -21.28 2.01 5.00
CA THR A 563 -21.40 0.72 5.67
C THR A 563 -21.41 0.89 7.20
N GLY A 564 -20.59 1.78 7.74
CA GLY A 564 -20.56 2.12 9.17
C GLY A 564 -21.89 2.71 9.64
N LEU A 565 -22.44 3.68 8.91
CA LEU A 565 -23.76 4.25 9.19
C LEU A 565 -24.88 3.21 9.07
N TRP A 566 -24.79 2.29 8.11
CA TRP A 566 -25.75 1.20 7.96
C TRP A 566 -25.73 0.23 9.16
N ILE A 567 -24.55 -0.05 9.72
CA ILE A 567 -24.41 -0.88 10.92
C ILE A 567 -24.94 -0.16 12.16
N GLN A 568 -24.75 1.16 12.26
CA GLN A 568 -25.23 2.00 13.36
C GLN A 568 -26.72 2.36 13.28
N GLY A 569 -27.35 2.19 12.11
CA GLY A 569 -28.74 2.57 11.88
C GLY A 569 -29.77 1.77 12.70
N PRO A 570 -31.00 2.29 12.86
CA PRO A 570 -32.05 1.64 13.64
C PRO A 570 -32.36 0.22 13.12
N GLU A 571 -32.57 -0.72 14.05
CA GLU A 571 -32.68 -2.17 13.80
C GLU A 571 -33.67 -2.58 12.69
N GLY A 572 -34.65 -1.73 12.38
CA GLY A 572 -35.64 -1.94 11.33
C GLY A 572 -35.08 -2.08 9.91
N LEU A 573 -33.98 -1.39 9.57
CA LEU A 573 -33.35 -1.51 8.25
C LEU A 573 -32.56 -2.82 8.09
N ARG A 574 -32.06 -3.37 9.20
CA ARG A 574 -31.17 -4.54 9.22
C ARG A 574 -31.91 -5.85 8.91
N LYS A 575 -33.18 -5.96 9.32
CA LYS A 575 -34.03 -7.14 9.08
C LYS A 575 -34.50 -7.29 7.62
N ARG A 576 -34.44 -6.23 6.81
CA ARG A 576 -35.06 -6.19 5.46
C ARG A 576 -34.17 -6.77 4.35
N PHE A 577 -32.85 -6.79 4.54
CA PHE A 577 -31.89 -7.24 3.52
C PHE A 577 -31.19 -8.56 3.85
N PHE A 578 -31.16 -8.96 5.12
CA PHE A 578 -30.64 -10.26 5.56
C PHE A 578 -31.56 -10.84 6.63
N PRO A 579 -32.54 -11.69 6.29
CA PRO A 579 -33.24 -12.46 7.30
C PRO A 579 -32.21 -13.32 8.04
N ARG A 580 -32.22 -13.27 9.38
CA ARG A 580 -31.36 -14.11 10.23
C ARG A 580 -31.52 -15.56 9.78
N LEU A 581 -30.41 -16.22 9.42
CA LEU A 581 -30.35 -17.69 9.50
C LEU A 581 -30.61 -18.09 10.97
N PRO A 582 -31.37 -19.16 11.21
CA PRO A 582 -31.99 -19.45 12.50
C PRO A 582 -30.97 -19.58 13.64
N ALA A 583 -31.37 -19.04 14.79
CA ALA A 583 -30.61 -18.94 16.03
C ALA A 583 -30.44 -20.30 16.74
N ALA A 584 -29.78 -21.26 16.09
CA ALA A 584 -29.51 -22.59 16.66
C ALA A 584 -28.02 -22.87 16.94
N ALA A 585 -27.12 -21.88 16.79
CA ALA A 585 -25.66 -22.11 16.90
C ALA A 585 -24.93 -21.24 17.94
N VAL A 586 -25.64 -20.62 18.90
CA VAL A 586 -25.01 -19.74 19.92
C VAL A 586 -25.39 -20.13 21.36
N ALA A 587 -26.06 -21.26 21.57
CA ALA A 587 -26.43 -21.72 22.92
C ALA A 587 -25.69 -23.01 23.28
N GLU A 588 -24.36 -23.04 23.24
CA GLU A 588 -23.60 -24.13 23.89
C GLU A 588 -22.10 -23.85 24.08
N VAL A 589 -21.70 -22.64 24.51
CA VAL A 589 -20.39 -22.49 25.17
C VAL A 589 -20.49 -21.36 26.19
N ILE A 590 -20.65 -21.74 27.45
CA ILE A 590 -20.04 -21.21 28.70
C ILE A 590 -20.92 -21.77 29.84
N PRO A 591 -20.34 -22.47 30.84
CA PRO A 591 -21.07 -22.98 32.00
C PRO A 591 -21.65 -21.89 32.90
#